data_AF-E8Z6F4-F1
#
_entry.id   AF-E8Z6F4-F1
#
_cell.length_a   1.000
_cell.length_b   1.000
_cell.length_c   1.000
_cell.angle_alpha   90.00
_cell.angle_beta   90.00
_cell.angle_gamma   90.00
#
_symmetry.space_group_name_H-M   'P 1'
#
loop_
_entity.id
_entity.type
_entity.pdbx_description
1 polymer ?
#
loop_
_entity_poly.entity_id
_entity_poly.type
_entity_poly.pdbx_seq_one_letter_code
_entity_poly.pdbx_strand_id
1 'polypeptide(L)'
;LTPVQAGHLRAGDKVWSQLGETTVECVVQLSYIGPIFQVENMKLTPYHPVLIRGETVFPIDHCSQQPTEQCNGFVYDVILSNRGLIASPLQTASSQGLLADQCLYAATFGHTETQGRLAHAYFGSERIVEDLRTHSTWASGLIILRDYSFLREEEGEHRVIGMILQTTAEREQLPAGESITNYCLTA
;
A
#
# COMPACT_ATOMS: atom_id res chain seq x y z
N LEU A 1 3.72 -12.39 16.11
CA LEU A 1 3.22 -12.42 14.71
C LEU A 1 4.42 -12.66 13.80
N THR A 2 4.30 -13.59 12.86
CA THR A 2 5.38 -13.89 11.88
C THR A 2 5.22 -12.96 10.68
N PRO A 3 6.31 -12.47 10.06
CA PRO A 3 6.21 -11.70 8.82
C PRO A 3 5.49 -12.50 7.72
N VAL A 4 4.59 -11.83 6.99
CA VAL A 4 3.80 -12.41 5.89
C VAL A 4 3.94 -11.49 4.67
N GLN A 5 4.00 -12.07 3.48
CA GLN A 5 3.96 -11.30 2.24
C GLN A 5 2.58 -10.66 2.05
N ALA A 6 2.52 -9.42 1.58
CA ALA A 6 1.24 -8.70 1.46
C ALA A 6 0.19 -9.43 0.61
N GLY A 7 0.59 -10.10 -0.47
CA GLY A 7 -0.33 -10.92 -1.30
C GLY A 7 -0.93 -12.15 -0.57
N HIS A 8 -0.42 -12.50 0.61
CA HIS A 8 -0.96 -13.56 1.45
C HIS A 8 -1.79 -13.04 2.63
N LEU A 9 -1.82 -11.72 2.87
CA LEU A 9 -2.69 -11.13 3.89
C LEU A 9 -4.16 -11.28 3.47
N ARG A 10 -5.03 -11.45 4.46
CA ARG A 10 -6.48 -11.54 4.31
C ARG A 10 -7.15 -10.66 5.36
N ALA A 11 -8.38 -10.23 5.09
CA ALA A 11 -9.17 -9.56 6.10
C ALA A 11 -9.32 -10.46 7.34
N GLY A 12 -9.20 -9.85 8.52
CA GLY A 12 -9.15 -10.53 9.81
C GLY A 12 -7.75 -10.93 10.28
N ASP A 13 -6.73 -10.89 9.42
CA ASP A 13 -5.35 -11.18 9.84
C ASP A 13 -4.85 -10.14 10.85
N LYS A 14 -4.14 -10.61 11.87
CA LYS A 14 -3.45 -9.76 12.84
C LYS A 14 -2.09 -9.32 12.32
N VAL A 15 -1.84 -8.02 12.37
CA VAL A 15 -0.57 -7.41 11.94
C VAL A 15 -0.07 -6.39 12.98
N TRP A 16 1.21 -6.06 12.91
CA TRP A 16 1.76 -4.93 13.66
C TRP A 16 1.61 -3.65 12.84
N SER A 17 1.25 -2.58 13.52
CA SER A 17 1.22 -1.22 12.97
C SER A 17 2.00 -0.25 13.86
N GLN A 18 2.21 0.98 13.38
CA GLN A 18 2.78 2.07 14.18
C GLN A 18 2.02 2.32 15.50
N LEU A 19 0.73 1.96 15.56
CA LEU A 19 -0.13 2.15 16.73
C LEU A 19 -0.32 0.87 17.57
N GLY A 20 0.47 -0.18 17.31
CA GLY A 20 0.37 -1.48 17.98
C GLY A 20 -0.27 -2.58 17.13
N GLU A 21 -0.64 -3.70 17.77
CA GLU A 21 -1.33 -4.82 17.10
C GLU A 21 -2.70 -4.36 16.59
N THR A 22 -3.04 -4.74 15.36
CA THR A 22 -4.30 -4.41 14.70
C THR A 22 -4.73 -5.52 13.77
N THR A 23 -5.88 -5.35 13.13
CA THR A 23 -6.43 -6.28 12.14
C THR A 23 -6.48 -5.64 10.76
N VAL A 24 -6.25 -6.47 9.73
CA VAL A 24 -6.53 -6.11 8.35
C VAL A 24 -8.04 -6.08 8.15
N GLU A 25 -8.60 -4.93 7.79
CA GLU A 25 -10.02 -4.76 7.46
C GLU A 25 -10.30 -5.20 6.01
N CYS A 26 -9.42 -4.80 5.08
CA CYS A 26 -9.51 -5.16 3.67
C CYS A 26 -8.11 -5.20 3.05
N VAL A 27 -7.92 -6.08 2.09
CA VAL A 27 -6.75 -6.07 1.18
C VAL A 27 -7.19 -5.49 -0.16
N VAL A 28 -6.39 -4.59 -0.72
CA VAL A 28 -6.63 -3.98 -2.02
C VAL A 28 -5.51 -4.42 -2.94
N GLN A 29 -5.85 -5.16 -3.99
CA GLN A 29 -4.94 -5.63 -5.01
C GLN A 29 -5.08 -4.73 -6.24
N LEU A 30 -4.02 -4.01 -6.61
CA LEU A 30 -4.02 -3.02 -7.69
C LEU A 30 -3.18 -3.50 -8.86
N SER A 31 -3.70 -3.43 -10.08
CA SER A 31 -2.87 -3.65 -11.27
C SER A 31 -1.79 -2.57 -11.33
N TYR A 32 -0.56 -3.00 -11.60
CA TYR A 32 0.60 -2.12 -11.66
C TYR A 32 1.61 -2.64 -12.66
N ILE A 33 2.13 -1.72 -13.46
CA ILE A 33 3.25 -1.94 -14.36
C ILE A 33 4.26 -0.85 -14.08
N GLY A 34 5.46 -1.22 -13.63
CA GLY A 34 6.50 -0.24 -13.34
C GLY A 34 7.58 -0.73 -12.39
N PRO A 35 8.51 0.17 -12.04
CA PRO A 35 9.62 -0.16 -11.17
C PRO A 35 9.16 -0.46 -9.74
N ILE A 36 9.88 -1.36 -9.08
CA ILE A 36 9.76 -1.66 -7.66
C ILE A 36 11.13 -1.48 -7.01
N PHE A 37 11.13 -0.92 -5.81
CA PHE A 37 12.31 -0.63 -5.00
C PHE A 37 12.29 -1.46 -3.71
N GLN A 38 13.45 -1.97 -3.32
CA GLN A 38 13.62 -2.63 -2.03
C GLN A 38 14.05 -1.61 -0.97
N VAL A 39 13.25 -1.45 0.08
CA VAL A 39 13.61 -0.70 1.29
C VAL A 39 13.55 -1.67 2.46
N GLU A 40 14.71 -1.99 3.03
CA GLU A 40 14.84 -2.98 4.11
C GLU A 40 14.22 -4.33 3.72
N ASN A 41 13.14 -4.76 4.39
CA ASN A 41 12.42 -6.01 4.11
C ASN A 41 11.17 -5.80 3.24
N MET A 42 10.92 -4.59 2.73
CA MET A 42 9.74 -4.28 1.91
C MET A 42 10.10 -3.98 0.45
N LYS A 43 9.25 -4.46 -0.45
CA LYS A 43 9.24 -4.15 -1.88
C LYS A 43 8.13 -3.16 -2.15
N LEU A 44 8.46 -1.96 -2.60
CA LEU A 44 7.55 -0.82 -2.65
C LEU A 44 7.57 -0.16 -4.02
N THR A 45 6.46 0.46 -4.40
CA THR A 45 6.44 1.36 -5.56
C THR A 45 7.24 2.64 -5.28
N PRO A 46 7.70 3.38 -6.31
CA PRO A 46 8.73 4.42 -6.16
C PRO A 46 8.33 5.55 -5.20
N TYR A 47 7.04 5.88 -5.17
CA TYR A 47 6.48 6.98 -4.39
C TYR A 47 5.62 6.52 -3.22
N HIS A 48 5.68 5.25 -2.84
CA HIS A 48 4.95 4.78 -1.66
C HIS A 48 5.68 5.21 -0.38
N PRO A 49 5.11 6.08 0.46
CA PRO A 49 5.84 6.67 1.56
C PRO A 49 6.05 5.70 2.71
N VAL A 50 7.21 5.82 3.33
CA VAL A 50 7.58 5.04 4.51
C VAL A 50 8.15 5.95 5.60
N LEU A 51 7.91 5.58 6.85
CA LEU A 51 8.57 6.10 8.04
C LEU A 51 9.65 5.11 8.47
N ILE A 52 10.92 5.52 8.41
CA ILE A 52 12.05 4.73 8.87
C ILE A 52 12.95 5.60 9.75
N ARG A 53 13.23 5.12 10.97
CA ARG A 53 14.10 5.84 11.94
C ARG A 53 13.68 7.31 12.18
N GLY A 54 12.37 7.57 12.16
CA GLY A 54 11.80 8.90 12.38
C GLY A 54 11.73 9.81 11.14
N GLU A 55 12.25 9.37 10.00
CA GLU A 55 12.24 10.12 8.75
C GLU A 55 11.22 9.55 7.76
N THR A 56 10.50 10.45 7.08
CA THR A 56 9.56 10.06 6.02
C THR A 56 10.24 10.14 4.67
N VAL A 57 10.29 9.04 3.94
CA VAL A 57 11.01 8.94 2.66
C VAL A 57 10.16 8.26 1.59
N PHE A 58 10.50 8.51 0.33
CA PHE A 58 10.01 7.73 -0.81
C PHE A 58 11.12 6.76 -1.24
N PRO A 59 10.80 5.51 -1.61
CA PRO A 59 11.77 4.52 -2.06
C PRO A 59 12.73 5.02 -3.14
N ILE A 60 12.22 5.81 -4.10
CA ILE A 60 13.03 6.39 -5.18
C ILE A 60 14.11 7.38 -4.71
N ASP A 61 13.87 8.08 -3.59
CA ASP A 61 14.81 9.06 -3.05
C ASP A 61 15.72 8.45 -1.97
N HIS A 62 15.23 7.40 -1.29
CA HIS A 62 15.95 6.76 -0.20
C HIS A 62 17.03 5.81 -0.70
N CYS A 63 16.72 5.05 -1.74
CA CYS A 63 17.68 4.16 -2.36
C CYS A 63 18.52 4.99 -3.33
N SER A 64 19.82 5.17 -3.06
CA SER A 64 20.80 5.62 -4.07
C SER A 64 20.95 4.64 -5.25
N GLN A 65 20.06 3.66 -5.36
CA GLN A 65 20.11 2.52 -6.26
C GLN A 65 18.94 2.57 -7.26
N GLN A 66 19.21 1.99 -8.43
CA GLN A 66 18.21 1.73 -9.47
C GLN A 66 17.08 0.82 -8.95
N PRO A 67 15.91 0.79 -9.61
CA PRO A 67 14.84 -0.15 -9.29
C PRO A 67 15.39 -1.58 -9.15
N THR A 68 14.97 -2.30 -8.12
CA THR A 68 15.41 -3.67 -7.88
C THR A 68 14.75 -4.67 -8.82
N GLU A 69 13.58 -4.33 -9.35
CA GLU A 69 12.83 -5.14 -10.32
C GLU A 69 11.80 -4.30 -11.09
N GLN A 70 11.24 -4.91 -12.14
CA GLN A 70 10.08 -4.39 -12.85
C GLN A 70 8.88 -5.29 -12.55
N CYS A 71 7.78 -4.68 -12.12
CA CYS A 71 6.49 -5.34 -11.97
C CYS A 71 5.70 -5.22 -13.28
N ASN A 72 5.11 -6.33 -13.73
CA ASN A 72 3.96 -6.34 -14.63
C ASN A 72 2.94 -7.31 -14.00
N GLY A 73 2.00 -6.78 -13.22
CA GLY A 73 1.06 -7.60 -12.46
C GLY A 73 0.35 -6.80 -11.39
N PHE A 74 0.56 -7.16 -10.12
CA PHE A 74 -0.17 -6.59 -8.99
C PHE A 74 0.73 -6.12 -7.86
N VAL A 75 0.29 -5.03 -7.24
CA VAL A 75 0.77 -4.52 -5.96
C VAL A 75 -0.39 -4.54 -4.95
N TYR A 76 -0.08 -4.65 -3.66
CA TYR A 76 -1.09 -4.80 -2.61
C TYR A 76 -1.04 -3.65 -1.60
N ASP A 77 -2.19 -3.02 -1.36
CA ASP A 77 -2.44 -2.16 -0.22
C ASP A 77 -3.34 -2.85 0.81
N VAL A 78 -3.37 -2.34 2.03
CA VAL A 78 -4.21 -2.83 3.12
C VAL A 78 -4.92 -1.67 3.78
N ILE A 79 -6.11 -1.94 4.30
CA ILE A 79 -6.81 -1.03 5.20
C ILE A 79 -6.71 -1.65 6.58
N LEU A 80 -6.12 -0.95 7.54
CA LEU A 80 -6.00 -1.41 8.92
C LEU A 80 -7.14 -0.84 9.75
N SER A 81 -7.71 -1.65 10.66
CA SER A 81 -8.85 -1.24 11.49
C SER A 81 -8.54 -0.05 12.41
N ASN A 82 -7.27 0.17 12.74
CA ASN A 82 -6.81 1.29 13.56
C ASN A 82 -6.24 2.47 12.75
N ARG A 83 -6.30 2.42 11.41
CA ARG A 83 -5.76 3.45 10.50
C ARG A 83 -4.28 3.79 10.72
N GLY A 84 -3.52 2.80 11.21
CA GLY A 84 -2.06 2.93 11.37
C GLY A 84 -1.30 2.61 10.07
N LEU A 85 0.00 2.91 10.10
CA LEU A 85 0.96 2.43 9.11
C LEU A 85 1.31 0.96 9.36
N ILE A 86 1.48 0.13 8.33
CA ILE A 86 1.86 -1.28 8.52
C ILE A 86 3.35 -1.41 8.85
N ALA A 87 3.68 -2.22 9.85
CA ALA A 87 5.04 -2.41 10.32
C ALA A 87 5.75 -3.57 9.63
N SER A 88 7.01 -3.37 9.28
CA SER A 88 7.94 -4.42 8.85
C SER A 88 9.23 -4.32 9.66
N PRO A 89 9.76 -5.44 10.18
CA PRO A 89 11.04 -5.43 10.89
C PRO A 89 12.16 -4.88 9.99
N LEU A 90 13.05 -4.07 10.55
CA LEU A 90 14.33 -3.75 9.90
C LEU A 90 15.19 -5.01 9.79
N GLN A 91 16.07 -5.08 8.80
CA GLN A 91 16.98 -6.24 8.66
C GLN A 91 17.88 -6.45 9.88
N THR A 92 18.16 -5.37 10.62
CA THR A 92 18.99 -5.38 11.82
C THR A 92 18.22 -5.69 13.10
N ALA A 93 16.90 -5.89 13.05
CA ALA A 93 16.10 -6.16 14.24
C ALA A 93 16.50 -7.52 14.85
N SER A 94 16.72 -7.55 16.17
CA SER A 94 16.96 -8.81 16.87
C SER A 94 15.66 -9.60 16.99
N SER A 95 15.76 -10.92 17.17
CA SER A 95 14.59 -11.81 17.29
C SER A 95 13.77 -11.62 18.57
N GLN A 96 14.14 -10.68 19.46
CA GLN A 96 13.49 -10.45 20.75
C GLN A 96 12.56 -9.23 20.71
N GLY A 97 11.42 -9.40 20.04
CA GLY A 97 10.33 -8.43 20.02
C GLY A 97 10.60 -7.23 19.11
N LEU A 98 9.54 -6.69 18.50
CA LEU A 98 9.66 -5.50 17.65
C LEU A 98 9.51 -4.25 18.51
N LEU A 99 10.62 -3.57 18.74
CA LEU A 99 10.61 -2.21 19.27
C LEU A 99 10.28 -1.22 18.15
N ALA A 100 9.72 -0.07 18.52
CA ALA A 100 9.24 0.91 17.55
C ALA A 100 10.35 1.47 16.64
N ASP A 101 11.58 1.54 17.14
CA ASP A 101 12.81 1.95 16.44
C ASP A 101 13.44 0.85 15.58
N GLN A 102 12.93 -0.38 15.68
CA GLN A 102 13.36 -1.56 14.93
C GLN A 102 12.42 -1.91 13.77
N CYS A 103 11.49 -1.02 13.45
CA CYS A 103 10.55 -1.19 12.35
C CYS A 103 10.71 -0.09 11.31
N LEU A 104 10.48 -0.46 10.06
CA LEU A 104 10.01 0.44 9.01
C LEU A 104 8.48 0.39 9.03
N TYR A 105 7.84 1.54 8.84
CA TYR A 105 6.40 1.62 8.67
C TYR A 105 6.05 2.13 7.29
N ALA A 106 5.16 1.45 6.58
CA ALA A 106 4.69 1.88 5.26
C ALA A 106 3.26 2.42 5.36
N ALA A 107 2.95 3.43 4.54
CA ALA A 107 1.59 3.95 4.42
C ALA A 107 0.61 2.83 4.07
N THR A 108 -0.63 2.98 4.51
CA THR A 108 -1.73 2.07 4.21
C THR A 108 -2.91 2.91 3.79
N PHE A 109 -3.80 2.40 2.94
CA PHE A 109 -5.00 3.15 2.60
C PHE A 109 -5.85 3.44 3.84
N GLY A 110 -6.21 4.71 3.99
CA GLY A 110 -6.97 5.22 5.12
C GLY A 110 -6.13 5.60 6.34
N HIS A 111 -4.80 5.50 6.30
CA HIS A 111 -3.96 5.85 7.45
C HIS A 111 -4.17 7.32 7.87
N THR A 112 -3.96 7.67 9.15
CA THR A 112 -4.17 9.06 9.63
C THR A 112 -2.88 9.80 9.99
N GLU A 113 -1.73 9.34 9.48
CA GLU A 113 -0.42 9.97 9.74
C GLU A 113 -0.24 11.23 8.87
N THR A 114 0.15 12.33 9.49
CA THR A 114 0.31 13.64 8.86
C THR A 114 1.76 14.11 8.78
N GLN A 115 2.71 13.29 9.24
CA GLN A 115 4.12 13.62 9.18
C GLN A 115 4.64 13.60 7.73
N GLY A 116 5.23 14.71 7.29
CA GLY A 116 6.04 14.78 6.07
C GLY A 116 5.38 14.16 4.84
N ARG A 117 6.08 13.21 4.20
CA ARG A 117 5.62 12.54 2.97
C ARG A 117 4.45 11.59 3.16
N LEU A 118 4.07 11.29 4.41
CA LEU A 118 2.89 10.49 4.71
C LEU A 118 1.61 11.32 4.65
N ALA A 119 1.69 12.65 4.71
CA ALA A 119 0.51 13.51 4.66
C ALA A 119 -0.18 13.45 3.29
N HIS A 120 -1.16 12.56 3.15
CA HIS A 120 -1.98 12.40 1.94
C HIS A 120 -3.42 12.84 2.18
N ALA A 121 -3.86 13.88 1.47
CA ALA A 121 -5.22 14.42 1.62
C ALA A 121 -6.33 13.41 1.26
N TYR A 122 -6.03 12.42 0.40
CA TYR A 122 -6.98 11.38 0.00
C TYR A 122 -6.59 10.00 0.54
N PHE A 123 -5.41 9.47 0.21
CA PHE A 123 -4.97 8.15 0.66
C PHE A 123 -4.79 8.03 2.19
N GLY A 124 -4.46 9.15 2.84
CA GLY A 124 -4.33 9.26 4.30
C GLY A 124 -5.62 9.75 4.96
N SER A 125 -6.78 9.29 4.47
CA SER A 125 -8.09 9.70 4.99
C SER A 125 -9.16 8.62 4.81
N GLU A 126 -10.28 8.73 5.52
CA GLU A 126 -11.44 7.83 5.30
C GLU A 126 -12.01 7.91 3.88
N ARG A 127 -11.68 8.94 3.08
CA ARG A 127 -12.25 9.13 1.75
C ARG A 127 -11.94 7.97 0.81
N ILE A 128 -10.69 7.47 0.80
CA ILE A 128 -10.33 6.29 0.00
C ILE A 128 -11.05 5.04 0.52
N VAL A 129 -11.26 4.93 1.83
CA VAL A 129 -11.98 3.81 2.45
C VAL A 129 -13.45 3.84 2.04
N GLU A 130 -14.07 5.02 2.06
CA GLU A 130 -15.46 5.24 1.64
C GLU A 130 -15.66 4.91 0.16
N ASP A 131 -14.77 5.37 -0.72
CA ASP A 131 -14.80 5.05 -2.15
C ASP A 131 -14.67 3.53 -2.37
N LEU A 132 -13.71 2.89 -1.70
CA LEU A 132 -13.52 1.43 -1.79
C LEU A 132 -14.69 0.64 -1.19
N ARG A 133 -15.37 1.16 -0.17
CA ARG A 133 -16.54 0.51 0.45
C ARG A 133 -17.73 0.38 -0.50
N THR A 134 -17.77 1.18 -1.56
CA THR A 134 -18.77 1.05 -2.63
C THR A 134 -18.50 -0.14 -3.56
N HIS A 135 -17.29 -0.71 -3.54
CA HIS A 135 -16.92 -1.85 -4.38
C HIS A 135 -17.73 -3.09 -3.98
N SER A 136 -18.27 -3.83 -4.96
CA SER A 136 -19.16 -4.97 -4.71
C SER A 136 -18.52 -6.11 -3.91
N THR A 137 -17.18 -6.21 -3.93
CA THR A 137 -16.41 -7.19 -3.16
C THR A 137 -15.89 -6.68 -1.82
N TRP A 138 -16.21 -5.46 -1.40
CA TRP A 138 -15.76 -4.92 -0.10
C TRP A 138 -16.06 -5.89 1.05
N ALA A 139 -17.28 -6.45 1.09
CA ALA A 139 -17.72 -7.36 2.15
C ALA A 139 -16.91 -8.68 2.23
N SER A 140 -16.18 -9.07 1.18
CA SER A 140 -15.29 -10.24 1.23
C SER A 140 -13.92 -9.93 1.84
N GLY A 141 -13.60 -8.65 2.04
CA GLY A 141 -12.30 -8.21 2.54
C GLY A 141 -11.17 -8.23 1.51
N LEU A 142 -11.49 -8.44 0.22
CA LEU A 142 -10.55 -8.35 -0.89
C LEU A 142 -11.17 -7.55 -2.04
N ILE A 143 -10.48 -6.47 -2.43
CA ILE A 143 -10.81 -5.67 -3.61
C ILE A 143 -9.72 -5.86 -4.64
N ILE A 144 -10.11 -6.07 -5.91
CA ILE A 144 -9.19 -6.20 -7.04
C ILE A 144 -9.47 -5.05 -8.00
N LEU A 145 -8.56 -4.09 -8.06
CA LEU A 145 -8.60 -2.93 -8.93
C LEU A 145 -7.74 -3.19 -10.18
N ARG A 146 -8.40 -3.54 -11.29
CA ARG A 146 -7.72 -3.76 -12.58
C ARG A 146 -7.70 -2.48 -13.42
N ASP A 147 -8.85 -1.83 -13.51
CA ASP A 147 -9.05 -0.61 -14.29
C ASP A 147 -9.51 0.50 -13.33
N TYR A 148 -8.55 1.31 -12.89
CA TYR A 148 -8.79 2.42 -11.97
C TYR A 148 -8.01 3.64 -12.42
N SER A 149 -8.42 4.80 -11.95
CA SER A 149 -7.67 6.04 -12.14
C SER A 149 -7.79 6.90 -10.91
N PHE A 150 -6.68 7.49 -10.49
CA PHE A 150 -6.67 8.47 -9.42
C PHE A 150 -6.91 9.86 -9.99
N LEU A 151 -7.92 10.54 -9.44
CA LEU A 151 -8.21 11.92 -9.75
C LEU A 151 -7.17 12.81 -9.07
N ARG A 152 -6.62 13.75 -9.82
CA ARG A 152 -5.64 14.71 -9.32
C ARG A 152 -6.17 16.12 -9.45
N GLU A 153 -5.74 17.00 -8.56
CA GLU A 153 -5.97 18.44 -8.70
C GLU A 153 -5.44 18.93 -10.06
N GLU A 154 -6.24 19.72 -10.77
CA GLU A 154 -5.85 20.29 -12.07
C GLU A 154 -4.80 21.40 -11.90
N GLU A 155 -4.90 22.17 -10.81
CA GLU A 155 -3.99 23.26 -10.47
C GLU A 155 -3.36 23.00 -9.10
N GLY A 156 -2.10 23.43 -8.92
CA GLY A 156 -1.37 23.29 -7.66
C GLY A 156 -0.39 22.12 -7.66
N GLU A 157 -0.36 21.34 -6.57
CA GLU A 157 0.62 20.26 -6.36
C GLU A 157 0.22 18.93 -7.03
N HIS A 158 -0.89 18.90 -7.79
CA HIS A 158 -1.42 17.71 -8.46
C HIS A 158 -1.64 16.52 -7.51
N ARG A 159 -2.11 16.83 -6.29
CA ARG A 159 -2.40 15.84 -5.26
C ARG A 159 -3.54 14.94 -5.70
N VAL A 160 -3.49 13.67 -5.30
CA VAL A 160 -4.63 12.77 -5.50
C VAL A 160 -5.77 13.20 -4.59
N ILE A 161 -6.96 13.35 -5.16
CA ILE A 161 -8.17 13.83 -4.50
C ILE A 161 -9.35 12.86 -4.62
N GLY A 162 -9.21 11.74 -5.33
CA GLY A 162 -10.29 10.78 -5.50
C GLY A 162 -9.86 9.57 -6.33
N MET A 163 -10.76 8.61 -6.46
CA MET A 163 -10.59 7.43 -7.32
C MET A 163 -11.81 7.25 -8.23
N ILE A 164 -11.56 6.94 -9.50
CA ILE A 164 -12.58 6.46 -10.43
C ILE A 164 -12.34 4.97 -10.64
N LEU A 165 -13.37 4.17 -10.39
CA LEU A 165 -13.43 2.77 -10.77
C LEU A 165 -14.05 2.68 -12.17
N GLN A 166 -13.30 2.17 -13.15
CA GLN A 166 -13.85 1.94 -14.48
C GLN A 166 -14.67 0.65 -14.44
N THR A 167 -15.99 0.76 -14.57
CA THR A 167 -16.85 -0.42 -14.62
C THR A 167 -16.58 -1.21 -15.91
N THR A 168 -16.57 -2.54 -15.80
CA THR A 168 -16.38 -3.51 -16.89
C THR A 168 -17.34 -3.40 -18.07
N ALA A 169 -18.33 -2.50 -18.04
CA ALA A 169 -19.24 -2.23 -19.15
C ALA A 169 -18.55 -1.65 -20.40
N GLU A 170 -17.28 -1.25 -20.31
CA GLU A 170 -16.55 -0.62 -21.43
C GLU A 170 -15.47 -1.49 -22.09
N ARG A 171 -15.27 -2.75 -21.67
CA ARG A 171 -14.20 -3.60 -22.22
C ARG A 171 -14.60 -5.07 -22.36
N GLU A 172 -15.36 -5.39 -23.40
CA GLU A 172 -15.18 -6.70 -24.03
C GLU A 172 -13.84 -6.71 -24.81
N GLN A 173 -13.07 -7.78 -24.60
CA GLN A 173 -11.83 -8.20 -25.29
C GLN A 173 -10.50 -7.73 -24.70
N LEU A 174 -9.83 -8.61 -23.95
CA LEU A 174 -8.38 -8.90 -24.04
C LEU A 174 -8.11 -10.32 -23.44
N PRO A 175 -7.16 -11.10 -23.99
CA PRO A 175 -7.03 -12.54 -23.71
C PRO A 175 -6.21 -12.87 -22.45
N ALA A 176 -6.46 -14.07 -21.92
CA ALA A 176 -5.90 -14.58 -20.68
C ALA A 176 -4.44 -15.06 -20.81
N GLY A 177 -3.62 -14.64 -19.83
CA GLY A 177 -2.36 -15.31 -19.49
C GLY A 177 -1.33 -14.38 -18.86
N GLU A 178 -1.34 -14.23 -17.54
CA GLU A 178 -0.21 -13.60 -16.81
C GLU A 178 0.05 -14.26 -15.45
N SER A 179 1.34 -14.33 -15.12
CA SER A 179 1.93 -14.87 -13.89
C SER A 179 1.68 -13.93 -12.71
N ILE A 180 1.30 -14.49 -11.56
CA ILE A 180 1.11 -13.77 -10.30
C ILE A 180 2.48 -13.49 -9.68
N THR A 181 2.82 -12.23 -9.50
CA THR A 181 4.02 -11.82 -8.76
C THR A 181 3.62 -10.90 -7.61
N ASN A 182 4.12 -11.16 -6.40
CA ASN A 182 3.68 -10.54 -5.15
C ASN A 182 4.44 -9.23 -4.85
N TYR A 183 3.82 -8.06 -5.00
CA TYR A 183 4.45 -6.76 -4.69
C TYR A 183 3.63 -5.90 -3.73
N CYS A 184 4.28 -5.05 -2.92
CA CYS A 184 3.60 -4.27 -1.87
C CYS A 184 3.44 -2.79 -2.30
N LEU A 185 2.23 -2.27 -2.06
CA LEU A 185 1.84 -0.89 -1.77
C LEU A 185 2.03 0.21 -2.85
N THR A 186 0.94 0.89 -3.20
CA THR A 186 0.88 2.02 -4.16
C THR A 186 0.59 3.35 -3.48
N ALA A 187 1.00 4.44 -4.14
CA ALA A 187 0.56 5.81 -3.88
C ALA A 187 0.06 6.43 -5.20
#